data_AF-A0A8T1TQX9-F1
#
_entry.id   AF-A0A8T1TQX9-F1
#
_cell.length_a   1.000
_cell.length_b   1.000
_cell.length_c   1.000
_cell.angle_alpha   90.00
_cell.angle_beta   90.00
_cell.angle_gamma   90.00
#
_symmetry.space_group_name_H-M   'P 1'
#
loop_
_entity.id
_entity.type
_entity.pdbx_description
1 polymer ?
#
loop_
_entity_poly.entity_id
_entity_poly.type
_entity_poly.pdbx_seq_one_letter_code
_entity_poly.pdbx_strand_id
1 'polypeptide(L)'
;MRLTQTSSTIVFANNLRFEPATTNHITSEFLFLTDAWLIAVTSEICPRHNLMCTQGFCSRWMVHSFVDVPVSCTSNTLTVYLYTERKKV
;
A
#
# COMPACT_ATOMS: atom_id res chain seq x y z
N MET A 1 -15.42 -0.38 -9.36
CA MET A 1 -15.25 1.05 -8.98
C MET A 1 -13.76 1.35 -9.09
N ARG A 2 -13.34 2.27 -9.97
CA ARG A 2 -11.93 2.67 -10.11
C ARG A 2 -11.63 3.86 -9.20
N LEU A 3 -10.38 3.99 -8.73
CA LEU A 3 -9.93 5.24 -8.12
C LEU A 3 -9.91 6.30 -9.24
N THR A 4 -10.80 7.29 -9.16
CA THR A 4 -11.00 8.29 -10.23
C THR A 4 -9.95 9.39 -10.25
N GLN A 5 -8.97 9.34 -9.35
CA GLN A 5 -8.02 10.44 -9.11
C GLN A 5 -6.58 9.94 -9.20
N THR A 6 -6.01 10.07 -10.40
CA THR A 6 -4.64 9.63 -10.72
C THR A 6 -3.56 10.61 -10.27
N SER A 7 -3.94 11.86 -9.94
CA SER A 7 -3.04 12.94 -9.53
C SER A 7 -2.67 12.94 -8.04
N SER A 8 -3.08 11.91 -7.30
CA SER A 8 -2.77 11.79 -5.88
C SER A 8 -1.28 11.46 -5.71
N THR A 9 -0.55 12.30 -4.97
CA THR A 9 0.89 12.09 -4.73
C THR A 9 1.18 11.22 -3.52
N ILE A 10 0.25 11.19 -2.56
CA ILE A 10 0.29 10.36 -1.36
C ILE A 10 -1.07 9.68 -1.22
N VAL A 11 -1.07 8.38 -0.97
CA VAL A 11 -2.30 7.62 -0.72
C VAL A 11 -2.20 6.90 0.62
N PHE A 12 -3.25 7.06 1.44
CA PHE A 12 -3.43 6.30 2.66
C PHE A 12 -4.68 5.41 2.54
N ALA A 13 -4.53 4.12 2.86
CA ALA A 13 -5.66 3.20 2.95
C ALA A 13 -5.63 2.44 4.27
N ASN A 14 -6.64 2.68 5.12
CA ASN A 14 -6.91 1.83 6.28
C ASN A 14 -7.62 0.55 5.81
N ASN A 15 -6.84 -0.39 5.29
CA ASN A 15 -7.26 -1.72 4.84
C ASN A 15 -7.27 -2.78 5.96
N LEU A 16 -7.27 -2.40 7.24
CA LEU A 16 -7.21 -3.33 8.38
C LEU A 16 -8.31 -4.40 8.36
N ARG A 17 -9.51 -4.02 7.93
CA ARG A 17 -10.71 -4.88 7.89
C ARG A 17 -11.18 -5.18 6.46
N PHE A 18 -10.37 -4.88 5.46
CA PHE A 18 -10.74 -5.15 4.08
C PHE A 18 -10.71 -6.66 3.83
N GLU A 19 -11.73 -7.16 3.15
CA GLU A 19 -11.71 -8.53 2.66
C GLU A 19 -10.57 -8.73 1.65
N PRO A 20 -10.05 -9.95 1.48
CA PRO A 20 -8.95 -10.21 0.55
C PRO A 20 -9.24 -9.70 -0.87
N ALA A 21 -10.49 -9.82 -1.35
CA ALA A 21 -10.89 -9.31 -2.65
C ALA A 21 -10.78 -7.78 -2.75
N THR A 22 -11.17 -7.06 -1.70
CA THR A 22 -11.05 -5.59 -1.63
C THR A 22 -9.59 -5.17 -1.56
N THR A 23 -8.76 -5.85 -0.76
CA THR A 23 -7.32 -5.60 -0.68
C THR A 23 -6.64 -5.82 -2.03
N ASN A 24 -6.98 -6.90 -2.73
CA ASN A 24 -6.46 -7.17 -4.08
C ASN A 24 -6.90 -6.09 -5.08
N HIS A 25 -8.15 -5.62 -4.99
CA HIS A 25 -8.68 -4.57 -5.85
C HIS A 25 -7.96 -3.24 -5.63
N ILE A 26 -7.83 -2.74 -4.40
CA ILE A 26 -7.10 -1.48 -4.17
C ILE A 26 -5.62 -1.58 -4.57
N THR A 27 -5.03 -2.76 -4.40
CA THR A 27 -3.64 -3.03 -4.75
C THR A 27 -3.40 -2.94 -6.25
N SER A 28 -4.36 -3.41 -7.07
CA SER A 28 -4.28 -3.23 -8.52
C SER A 28 -4.49 -1.77 -8.92
N GLU A 29 -5.37 -1.05 -8.23
CA GLU A 29 -5.61 0.38 -8.47
C GLU A 29 -4.35 1.23 -8.18
N PHE A 30 -3.53 0.86 -7.20
CA PHE A 30 -2.26 1.53 -6.89
C PHE A 30 -1.26 1.56 -8.05
N LEU A 31 -1.39 0.67 -9.03
CA LEU A 31 -0.55 0.68 -10.23
C LEU A 31 -0.84 1.88 -11.13
N PHE A 32 -2.09 2.36 -11.13
CA PHE A 32 -2.55 3.43 -12.02
C PHE A 32 -2.40 4.84 -11.41
N LEU A 33 -1.96 4.93 -10.15
CA LEU A 33 -1.66 6.20 -9.49
C LEU A 33 -0.28 6.68 -9.92
N THR A 34 -0.15 7.21 -11.14
CA THR A 34 1.16 7.55 -11.74
C THR A 34 1.93 8.62 -10.98
N ASP A 35 1.23 9.52 -10.31
CA ASP A 35 1.84 10.65 -9.60
C ASP A 35 2.12 10.32 -8.13
N ALA A 36 1.63 9.17 -7.65
CA ALA A 36 1.86 8.71 -6.30
C ALA A 36 3.34 8.31 -6.13
N TRP A 37 3.96 8.84 -5.08
CA TRP A 37 5.31 8.45 -4.66
C TRP A 37 5.32 7.78 -3.28
N LEU A 38 4.20 7.86 -2.54
CA LEU A 38 4.03 7.25 -1.22
C LEU A 38 2.66 6.58 -1.10
N ILE A 39 2.66 5.32 -0.67
CA ILE A 39 1.47 4.57 -0.28
C ILE A 39 1.62 4.12 1.17
N ALA A 40 0.63 4.45 2.00
CA ALA A 40 0.56 4.07 3.40
C ALA A 40 -0.63 3.13 3.62
N VAL A 41 -0.40 1.94 4.14
CA VAL A 41 -1.46 0.95 4.40
C VAL A 41 -1.33 0.32 5.78
N THR A 42 -2.46 -0.05 6.36
CA THR A 42 -2.57 -0.64 7.71
C THR A 42 -2.41 -2.16 7.75
N SER A 43 -2.44 -2.81 6.58
CA SER A 43 -2.21 -4.24 6.39
C SER A 43 -1.24 -4.44 5.24
N GLU A 44 -0.30 -5.35 5.42
CA GLU A 44 0.70 -5.70 4.41
C GLU A 44 0.05 -6.17 3.10
N ILE A 45 0.52 -5.64 1.97
CA ILE A 45 -0.01 -5.98 0.63
C ILE A 45 0.56 -7.30 0.12
N CYS A 46 1.85 -7.53 0.35
CA CYS A 46 2.54 -8.72 -0.11
C CYS A 46 3.47 -9.27 0.99
N PRO A 47 3.11 -10.38 1.64
CA PRO A 47 3.94 -11.00 2.68
C PRO A 47 5.30 -11.50 2.18
N ARG A 48 5.42 -11.75 0.88
CA ARG A 48 6.65 -12.21 0.21
C ARG A 48 7.26 -11.10 -0.64
N HIS A 49 7.19 -9.86 -0.15
CA HIS A 49 7.68 -8.72 -0.90
C HIS A 49 9.18 -8.87 -1.21
N ASN A 50 9.51 -9.12 -2.47
CA ASN A 50 10.89 -9.22 -2.95
C ASN A 50 10.97 -8.94 -4.46
N LEU A 51 12.19 -8.89 -4.99
CA LEU A 51 12.47 -8.64 -6.42
C LEU A 51 11.93 -9.74 -7.36
N MET A 52 11.72 -10.95 -6.86
CA MET A 52 11.22 -12.10 -7.63
C MET A 52 9.70 -12.23 -7.56
N CYS A 53 9.01 -11.33 -6.86
CA CYS A 53 7.57 -11.36 -6.74
C CYS A 53 6.92 -10.93 -8.05
N THR A 54 6.02 -11.76 -8.58
CA THR A 54 5.32 -11.52 -9.85
C THR A 54 4.09 -10.64 -9.70
N GLN A 55 3.75 -10.21 -8.49
CA GLN A 55 2.62 -9.28 -8.29
C GLN A 55 2.96 -7.91 -8.86
N GLY A 56 2.03 -7.34 -9.64
CA GLY A 56 2.21 -6.03 -10.27
C GLY A 56 2.61 -4.95 -9.26
N PHE A 57 2.02 -4.95 -8.06
CA PHE A 57 2.37 -4.00 -7.01
C PHE A 57 3.88 -4.01 -6.68
N CYS A 58 4.45 -5.20 -6.52
CA CYS A 58 5.87 -5.37 -6.16
C CYS A 58 6.84 -4.94 -7.27
N SER A 59 6.38 -4.83 -8.52
CA SER A 59 7.21 -4.33 -9.62
C SER A 59 7.49 -2.83 -9.52
N ARG A 60 6.59 -2.06 -8.92
CA ARG A 60 6.69 -0.60 -8.79
C ARG A 60 7.02 -0.16 -7.38
N TRP A 61 6.42 -0.81 -6.39
CA TRP A 61 6.48 -0.37 -5.00
C TRP A 61 7.49 -1.20 -4.21
N MET A 62 8.13 -0.59 -3.22
CA MET A 62 8.94 -1.25 -2.21
C MET A 62 8.66 -0.69 -0.83
N VAL A 63 8.75 -1.54 0.20
CA VAL A 63 8.67 -1.08 1.58
C VAL A 63 9.82 -0.13 1.86
N HIS A 64 9.50 1.07 2.32
CA HIS A 64 10.46 2.09 2.74
C HIS A 64 10.66 2.05 4.25
N SER A 65 9.57 2.07 5.01
CA SER A 65 9.60 2.09 6.47
C SER A 65 8.24 1.65 7.05
N PHE A 66 8.20 1.58 8.38
CA PHE A 66 7.00 1.24 9.15
C PHE A 66 6.83 2.28 10.25
N VAL A 67 5.57 2.58 10.59
CA VAL A 67 5.23 3.50 11.68
C VAL A 67 4.11 2.88 12.50
N ASP A 68 4.32 2.75 13.81
CA ASP A 68 3.28 2.32 14.72
C ASP A 68 2.44 3.53 15.17
N VAL A 69 1.13 3.47 14.93
CA VAL A 69 0.20 4.56 15.23
C VAL A 69 -0.90 4.13 16.21
N PRO A 70 -1.36 5.01 17.11
CA PRO A 70 -2.55 4.74 17.89
C PRO A 70 -3.79 4.71 16.98
N VAL A 71 -4.72 3.83 17.28
CA VAL A 71 -5.99 3.70 16.53
C VAL A 71 -7.17 3.66 17.50
N SER A 72 -8.35 4.04 17.04
CA SER A 72 -9.56 4.10 17.87
C SER A 72 -10.17 2.73 18.20
N CYS A 73 -9.77 1.67 17.49
CA CYS A 73 -10.43 0.36 17.55
C CYS A 73 -9.71 -0.68 18.41
N THR A 74 -8.55 -0.35 19.00
CA THR A 74 -7.80 -1.22 19.91
C THR A 74 -6.93 -0.38 20.84
N SER A 75 -6.57 -0.92 22.00
CA SER A 75 -5.61 -0.31 22.92
C SER A 75 -4.16 -0.40 22.45
N ASN A 76 -3.89 -1.28 21.48
CA ASN A 76 -2.55 -1.48 20.92
C ASN A 76 -2.30 -0.51 19.76
N THR A 77 -1.03 -0.21 19.49
CA THR A 77 -0.67 0.46 18.25
C THR A 77 -0.86 -0.47 17.05
N LEU A 78 -1.11 0.13 15.90
CA LEU A 78 -1.19 -0.55 14.63
C LEU A 78 -0.01 -0.12 13.75
N THR A 79 0.67 -1.09 13.15
CA THR A 79 1.72 -0.82 12.17
C THR A 79 1.13 -0.34 10.84
N VAL A 80 1.58 0.83 10.39
CA VAL A 80 1.36 1.36 9.05
C VAL A 80 2.61 1.10 8.22
N TYR A 81 2.42 0.45 7.09
CA TYR A 81 3.43 0.11 6.11
C TYR A 81 3.54 1.24 5.10
N LEU A 82 4.73 1.83 4.98
CA LEU A 82 5.02 2.90 4.03
C LEU A 82 5.76 2.32 2.82
N TYR A 83 5.16 2.45 1.64
CA TYR A 83 5.73 2.01 0.37
C TYR A 83 6.08 3.22 -0.49
N THR A 84 7.27 3.20 -1.07
CA THR A 84 7.71 4.18 -2.06
C THR A 84 7.98 3.51 -3.39
N GLU A 85 8.08 4.30 -4.45
CA GLU A 85 8.52 3.77 -5.73
C GLU A 85 9.92 3.17 -5.64
N ARG A 86 10.12 2.05 -6.34
CA ARG A 86 11.44 1.51 -6.63
C ARG A 86 12.16 2.50 -7.53
N LYS A 87 13.31 2.99 -7.10
CA LYS A 87 14.23 3.69 -8.00
C LYS A 87 14.61 2.73 -9.13
N LYS A 88 14.39 3.13 -10.38
CA LYS A 88 15.00 2.44 -11.52
C LYS A 88 16.51 2.64 -11.38
N VAL A 89 17.24 1.54 -11.23
CA VAL A 89 18.70 1.52 -11.31
C VAL A 89 19.10 1.72 -12.76
#